data_AF-A0A183FFS8-F1
#
_entry.id   AF-A0A183FFS8-F1
#
_cell.length_a   1.000
_cell.length_b   1.000
_cell.length_c   1.000
_cell.angle_alpha   90.00
_cell.angle_beta   90.00
_cell.angle_gamma   90.00
#
_symmetry.space_group_name_H-M   'P 1'
#
loop_
_entity.id
_entity.type
_entity.pdbx_description
1 polymer ?
#
loop_
_entity_poly.entity_id
_entity_poly.type
_entity_poly.pdbx_seq_one_letter_code
_entity_poly.pdbx_strand_id
1 'polypeptide(L)'
;MVRSDERPSKRQRVEYDEVDDDDDRGSRPKRTLASTVVMPSIETKSREERIEEMNKTEKKEVTTRNRRMFSNLLQGTLTRFQRDEKKIQNVEKIQVVDLFNLLLTLRWLFQIMAERQKLFDERREQERELRALQRKKALMQYAEAKKEHYKLLRNFIQTQTKPTLFFVPAKHSLRSLELLKASEKAIDGMLLVSIDLLLFPGHTKGHFASVFTIETVRRVFLVMSDYESKVLMISYQQRVSDVGLNGEN
;
A
#
# COMPACT_ATOMS: atom_id res chain seq x y z
N MET A 1 -34.85 -33.20 -10.09
CA MET A 1 -34.84 -31.74 -9.85
C MET A 1 -33.40 -31.34 -9.60
N VAL A 2 -32.74 -30.79 -10.62
CA VAL A 2 -31.35 -30.32 -10.58
C VAL A 2 -31.41 -28.82 -10.84
N ARG A 3 -31.01 -28.00 -9.87
CA ARG A 3 -30.90 -26.54 -10.02
C ARG A 3 -29.44 -26.20 -10.26
N SER A 4 -29.14 -25.80 -11.49
CA SER A 4 -27.84 -25.22 -11.88
C SER A 4 -27.94 -23.70 -11.74
N ASP A 5 -27.21 -23.11 -10.79
CA ASP A 5 -26.99 -21.66 -10.76
C ASP A 5 -25.65 -21.34 -11.42
N GLU A 6 -25.71 -20.98 -12.72
CA GLU A 6 -24.60 -20.44 -13.47
C GLU A 6 -24.42 -18.94 -13.19
N ARG A 7 -23.17 -18.56 -12.91
CA ARG A 7 -22.73 -17.19 -12.61
C ARG A 7 -22.69 -16.34 -13.90
N PRO A 8 -23.33 -15.16 -13.99
CA PRO A 8 -23.17 -14.30 -15.16
C PRO A 8 -21.87 -13.48 -15.09
N SER A 9 -21.06 -13.60 -16.14
CA SER A 9 -19.81 -12.88 -16.37
C SER A 9 -20.01 -11.38 -16.55
N LYS A 10 -19.07 -10.61 -15.98
CA LYS A 10 -19.08 -9.15 -15.84
C LYS A 10 -18.78 -8.44 -17.17
N ARG A 11 -19.84 -7.85 -17.73
CA ARG A 11 -19.97 -6.60 -18.52
C ARG A 11 -18.88 -6.24 -19.56
N GLN A 12 -19.35 -6.29 -20.80
CA GLN A 12 -18.77 -5.81 -22.06
C GLN A 12 -18.46 -4.30 -22.04
N ARG A 13 -17.30 -3.94 -22.61
CA ARG A 13 -16.77 -2.58 -22.82
C ARG A 13 -17.63 -1.85 -23.85
N VAL A 14 -18.10 -0.65 -23.53
CA VAL A 14 -18.78 0.25 -24.48
C VAL A 14 -17.72 1.18 -25.09
N GLU A 15 -17.64 1.17 -26.41
CA GLU A 15 -16.82 2.02 -27.27
C GLU A 15 -17.63 3.29 -27.58
N TYR A 16 -17.03 4.47 -27.48
CA TYR A 16 -17.70 5.75 -27.77
C TYR A 16 -17.39 6.16 -29.20
N ASP A 17 -18.44 6.41 -29.99
CA ASP A 17 -18.38 6.92 -31.35
C ASP A 17 -17.86 8.38 -31.39
N GLU A 18 -17.03 8.64 -32.40
CA GLU A 18 -16.42 9.91 -32.77
C GLU A 18 -17.50 10.80 -33.44
N VAL A 19 -17.79 11.97 -32.88
CA VAL A 19 -18.73 12.93 -33.47
C VAL A 19 -18.00 13.88 -34.42
N ASP A 20 -18.30 13.72 -35.71
CA ASP A 20 -17.90 14.57 -36.83
C ASP A 20 -18.81 15.82 -36.86
N ASP A 21 -18.23 17.02 -36.80
CA ASP A 21 -18.96 18.30 -36.76
C ASP A 21 -18.88 18.97 -38.14
N ASP A 22 -19.74 18.52 -39.04
CA ASP A 22 -19.91 19.05 -40.41
C ASP A 22 -20.73 20.36 -40.36
N ASP A 23 -20.07 21.50 -40.19
CA ASP A 23 -20.70 22.83 -40.14
C ASP A 23 -20.85 23.41 -41.56
N ASP A 24 -21.81 22.88 -42.34
CA ASP A 24 -22.26 23.42 -43.63
C ASP A 24 -23.06 24.72 -43.46
N ARG A 25 -22.34 25.84 -43.24
CA ARG A 25 -22.89 27.20 -43.34
C ARG A 25 -22.14 28.06 -44.36
N GLY A 26 -21.94 27.52 -45.55
CA GLY A 26 -21.67 28.32 -46.74
C GLY A 26 -22.97 28.84 -47.37
N SER A 27 -23.43 30.07 -47.06
CA SER A 27 -24.19 30.96 -47.99
C SER A 27 -24.82 32.17 -47.31
N ARG A 28 -24.01 33.12 -46.86
CA ARG A 28 -24.45 34.52 -46.89
C ARG A 28 -23.35 35.39 -47.49
N PRO A 29 -23.55 35.96 -48.70
CA PRO A 29 -22.58 36.91 -49.23
C PRO A 29 -22.54 38.11 -48.29
N LYS A 30 -21.40 38.32 -47.62
CA LYS A 30 -21.16 39.53 -46.84
C LYS A 30 -21.16 40.69 -47.84
N ARG A 31 -22.18 41.54 -47.80
CA ARG A 31 -22.22 42.80 -48.54
C ARG A 31 -21.09 43.69 -48.02
N THR A 32 -19.89 43.56 -48.59
CA THR A 32 -18.84 44.55 -48.42
C THR A 32 -19.18 45.74 -49.31
N LEU A 33 -19.84 46.74 -48.72
CA LEU A 33 -19.90 48.06 -49.34
C LEU A 33 -18.45 48.55 -49.46
N ALA A 34 -17.99 48.80 -50.67
CA ALA A 34 -16.73 49.50 -50.90
C ALA A 34 -16.89 50.93 -50.37
N SER A 35 -16.48 51.16 -49.13
CA SER A 35 -16.48 52.50 -48.54
C SER A 35 -15.38 53.31 -49.20
N THR A 36 -15.74 54.20 -50.12
CA THR A 36 -14.82 55.24 -50.57
C THR A 36 -14.71 56.27 -49.46
N VAL A 37 -13.55 56.35 -48.82
CA VAL A 37 -13.26 57.38 -47.83
C VAL A 37 -13.00 58.67 -48.59
N VAL A 38 -14.04 59.47 -48.78
CA VAL A 38 -13.87 60.89 -49.10
C VAL A 38 -13.43 61.54 -47.80
N MET A 39 -12.12 61.79 -47.67
CA MET A 39 -11.56 62.60 -46.59
C MET A 39 -12.22 63.98 -46.66
N PRO A 40 -13.11 64.35 -45.72
CA PRO A 40 -13.49 65.75 -45.60
C PRO A 40 -12.21 66.48 -45.24
N SER A 41 -11.92 67.58 -45.96
CA SER A 41 -10.86 68.50 -45.58
C SER A 41 -10.92 68.71 -44.08
N ILE A 42 -9.84 68.38 -43.37
CA ILE A 42 -9.70 68.60 -41.94
C ILE A 42 -9.74 70.12 -41.76
N GLU A 43 -10.96 70.65 -41.64
CA GLU A 43 -11.16 71.97 -41.06
C GLU A 43 -10.76 71.82 -39.60
N THR A 44 -9.61 72.40 -39.30
CA THR A 44 -8.86 72.36 -38.04
C THR A 44 -9.56 73.06 -36.89
N LYS A 45 -10.90 73.03 -36.82
CA LYS A 45 -11.58 73.38 -35.58
C LYS A 45 -11.31 72.26 -34.61
N SER A 46 -10.58 72.60 -33.54
CA SER A 46 -10.30 71.66 -32.46
C SER A 46 -11.60 71.01 -32.02
N ARG A 47 -11.55 69.73 -31.66
CA ARG A 47 -12.73 68.98 -31.21
C ARG A 47 -13.50 69.75 -30.14
N GLU A 48 -12.78 70.46 -29.28
CA GLU A 48 -13.25 71.32 -28.20
C GLU A 48 -14.01 72.55 -28.72
N GLU A 49 -13.48 73.23 -29.73
CA GLU A 49 -14.11 74.41 -30.34
C GLU A 49 -15.43 74.04 -31.03
N ARG A 50 -15.48 72.87 -31.68
CA ARG A 50 -16.71 72.32 -32.29
C ARG A 50 -17.75 71.93 -31.24
N ILE A 51 -17.31 71.46 -30.08
CA ILE A 51 -18.19 71.13 -28.93
C ILE A 51 -18.75 72.41 -28.32
N GLU A 52 -17.95 73.47 -28.21
CA GLU A 52 -18.39 74.77 -27.70
C GLU A 52 -19.39 75.47 -28.63
N GLU A 53 -19.20 75.38 -29.95
CA GLU A 53 -20.17 75.88 -30.94
C GLU A 53 -21.51 75.12 -30.85
N MET A 54 -21.48 73.79 -30.67
CA MET A 54 -22.70 73.01 -30.44
C MET A 54 -23.38 73.34 -29.10
N ASN A 55 -22.62 73.52 -28.02
CA ASN A 55 -23.17 73.85 -26.70
C ASN A 55 -23.81 75.25 -26.64
N LYS A 56 -23.36 76.20 -27.47
CA LYS A 56 -23.95 77.54 -27.59
C LYS A 56 -25.27 77.53 -28.38
N THR A 57 -25.43 76.59 -29.31
CA THR A 57 -26.60 76.48 -30.20
C THR A 57 -27.64 75.45 -29.73
N GLU A 58 -27.26 74.53 -28.84
CA GLU A 58 -28.18 73.54 -28.28
C GLU A 58 -29.18 74.14 -27.30
N LYS A 59 -30.44 73.75 -27.45
CA LYS A 59 -31.49 74.06 -26.48
C LYS A 59 -31.17 73.36 -25.14
N LYS A 60 -31.35 74.06 -24.02
CA LYS A 60 -31.12 73.54 -22.65
C LYS A 60 -31.83 72.19 -22.38
N GLU A 61 -32.97 71.95 -23.02
CA GLU A 61 -33.70 70.67 -22.96
C GLU A 61 -32.92 69.51 -23.57
N VAL A 62 -32.22 69.74 -24.69
CA VAL A 62 -31.41 68.73 -25.39
C VAL A 62 -30.17 68.39 -24.57
N THR A 63 -29.50 69.38 -23.99
CA THR A 63 -28.35 69.17 -23.10
C THR A 63 -28.75 68.42 -21.82
N THR A 64 -29.90 68.78 -21.24
CA THR A 64 -30.45 68.08 -20.05
C THR A 64 -30.84 66.63 -20.40
N ARG A 65 -31.42 66.41 -21.58
CA ARG A 65 -31.74 65.08 -22.09
C ARG A 65 -30.49 64.26 -22.38
N ASN A 66 -29.48 64.82 -23.05
CA ASN A 66 -28.20 64.17 -23.34
C ASN A 66 -27.46 63.81 -22.04
N ARG A 67 -27.44 64.70 -21.06
CA ARG A 67 -26.89 64.39 -19.72
C ARG A 67 -27.63 63.24 -19.04
N ARG A 68 -28.95 63.22 -19.09
CA ARG A 68 -29.75 62.09 -18.54
C ARG A 68 -29.50 60.80 -19.31
N MET A 69 -29.43 60.86 -20.65
CA MET A 69 -29.18 59.71 -21.52
C MET A 69 -27.79 59.12 -21.28
N PHE A 70 -26.75 59.96 -21.22
CA PHE A 70 -25.37 59.53 -20.95
C PHE A 70 -25.16 59.10 -19.50
N SER A 71 -25.77 59.79 -18.53
CA SER A 71 -25.71 59.39 -17.11
C SER A 71 -26.35 58.02 -16.90
N ASN A 72 -27.51 57.76 -17.52
CA ASN A 72 -28.18 56.47 -17.41
C ASN A 72 -27.40 55.34 -18.10
N LEU A 73 -26.72 55.65 -19.22
CA LEU A 73 -25.88 54.69 -19.93
C LEU A 73 -24.64 54.32 -19.11
N LEU A 74 -23.88 55.31 -18.64
CA LEU A 74 -22.63 55.12 -17.89
C LEU A 74 -22.86 54.54 -16.50
N GLN A 75 -23.91 54.99 -15.80
CA GLN A 75 -24.25 54.44 -14.50
C GLN A 75 -24.76 53.00 -14.63
N GLY A 76 -25.45 52.68 -15.73
CA GLY A 76 -25.84 51.31 -16.08
C GLY A 76 -24.65 50.38 -16.28
N THR A 77 -23.64 50.78 -17.05
CA THR A 77 -22.42 49.99 -17.27
C THR A 77 -21.52 49.93 -16.04
N LEU A 78 -21.30 51.03 -15.32
CA LEU A 78 -20.50 51.04 -14.09
C LEU A 78 -21.08 50.12 -13.01
N THR A 79 -22.41 50.14 -12.85
CA THR A 79 -23.08 49.23 -11.91
C THR A 79 -22.99 47.77 -12.37
N ARG A 80 -22.93 47.50 -13.68
CA ARG A 80 -22.65 46.15 -14.21
C ARG A 80 -21.23 45.71 -13.90
N PHE A 81 -20.22 46.54 -14.16
CA PHE A 81 -18.82 46.25 -13.82
C PHE A 81 -18.62 46.00 -12.32
N GLN A 82 -19.20 46.83 -11.44
CA GLN A 82 -19.12 46.61 -10.00
C GLN A 82 -19.81 45.32 -9.54
N ARG A 83 -20.90 44.89 -10.22
CA ARG A 83 -21.54 43.60 -9.95
C ARG A 83 -20.70 42.44 -10.46
N ASP A 84 -20.13 42.57 -11.64
CA ASP A 84 -19.36 41.52 -12.28
C ASP A 84 -17.99 41.34 -11.59
N GLU A 85 -17.35 42.41 -11.14
CA GLU A 85 -16.16 42.35 -10.28
C GLU A 85 -16.43 41.65 -8.95
N LYS A 86 -17.56 41.96 -8.29
CA LYS A 86 -17.98 41.24 -7.06
C LYS A 86 -18.27 39.76 -7.31
N LYS A 87 -18.85 39.41 -8.47
CA LYS A 87 -19.08 38.00 -8.84
C LYS A 87 -17.76 37.28 -9.09
N ILE A 88 -16.84 37.89 -9.83
CA ILE A 88 -15.51 37.32 -10.12
C ILE A 88 -14.74 37.09 -8.81
N GLN A 89 -14.71 38.08 -7.92
CA GLN A 89 -14.07 37.93 -6.60
C GLN A 89 -14.72 36.83 -5.75
N ASN A 90 -16.05 36.65 -5.83
CA ASN A 90 -16.71 35.56 -5.12
C ASN A 90 -16.36 34.20 -5.72
N VAL A 91 -16.30 34.08 -7.06
CA VAL A 91 -15.90 32.85 -7.75
C VAL A 91 -14.45 32.48 -7.43
N GLU A 92 -13.53 33.44 -7.45
CA GLU A 92 -12.12 33.22 -7.07
C GLU A 92 -11.99 32.75 -5.62
N LYS A 93 -12.73 33.39 -4.69
CA LYS A 93 -12.74 32.96 -3.28
C LYS A 93 -13.24 31.53 -3.11
N ILE A 94 -14.29 31.14 -3.85
CA ILE A 94 -14.82 29.76 -3.84
C ILE A 94 -13.76 28.79 -4.37
N GLN A 95 -13.12 29.11 -5.50
CA GLN A 95 -12.06 28.27 -6.08
C GLN A 95 -10.87 28.09 -5.14
N VAL A 96 -10.44 29.16 -4.44
CA VAL A 96 -9.35 29.07 -3.46
C VAL A 96 -9.74 28.18 -2.27
N VAL A 97 -10.97 28.31 -1.78
CA VAL A 97 -11.49 27.45 -0.70
C VAL A 97 -11.59 26.00 -1.15
N ASP A 98 -12.06 25.72 -2.37
CA ASP A 98 -12.14 24.38 -2.92
C ASP A 98 -10.77 23.73 -3.10
N LEU A 99 -9.79 24.50 -3.61
CA LEU A 99 -8.41 24.04 -3.75
C LEU A 99 -7.77 23.75 -2.38
N PHE A 100 -8.05 24.59 -1.38
CA PHE A 100 -7.57 24.39 -0.01
C PHE A 100 -8.20 23.15 0.65
N ASN A 101 -9.51 22.94 0.47
CA ASN A 101 -10.20 21.74 0.94
C ASN A 101 -9.66 20.47 0.28
N LEU A 102 -9.37 20.52 -1.02
CA LEU A 102 -8.75 19.40 -1.74
C LEU A 102 -7.35 19.10 -1.18
N LEU A 103 -6.53 20.13 -0.96
CA LEU A 103 -5.19 19.97 -0.39
C LEU A 103 -5.24 19.35 1.01
N LEU A 104 -6.17 19.80 1.87
CA LEU A 104 -6.37 19.22 3.19
C LEU A 104 -6.78 17.75 3.11
N THR A 105 -7.67 17.41 2.18
CA THR A 105 -8.13 16.03 1.96
C THR A 105 -6.97 15.14 1.50
N LEU A 106 -6.16 15.60 0.54
CA LEU A 106 -4.97 14.88 0.09
C LEU A 106 -3.95 14.69 1.20
N ARG A 107 -3.74 15.72 2.04
CA ARG A 107 -2.83 15.62 3.19
C ARG A 107 -3.32 14.60 4.21
N TRP A 108 -4.61 14.58 4.50
CA TRP A 108 -5.22 13.63 5.43
C TRP A 108 -5.15 12.20 4.89
N LEU A 109 -5.45 12.00 3.59
CA LEU A 109 -5.27 10.70 2.94
C LEU A 109 -3.82 10.23 3.00
N PHE A 110 -2.86 11.12 2.73
CA PHE A 110 -1.44 10.80 2.83
C PHE A 110 -1.05 10.39 4.26
N GLN A 111 -1.55 11.10 5.29
CA GLN A 111 -1.33 10.73 6.69
C GLN A 111 -1.89 9.35 7.01
N ILE A 112 -3.12 9.04 6.58
CA ILE A 112 -3.71 7.71 6.76
C ILE A 112 -2.91 6.63 6.05
N MET A 113 -2.48 6.89 4.82
CA MET A 113 -1.68 5.94 4.06
C MET A 113 -0.33 5.68 4.75
N ALA A 114 0.31 6.73 5.26
CA ALA A 114 1.57 6.62 6.00
C ALA A 114 1.38 5.85 7.32
N GLU A 115 0.32 6.15 8.08
CA GLU A 115 -0.01 5.46 9.32
C GLU A 115 -0.34 3.98 9.06
N ARG A 116 -1.14 3.70 8.03
CA ARG A 116 -1.45 2.35 7.60
C ARG A 116 -0.20 1.58 7.19
N GLN A 117 0.70 2.22 6.44
CA GLN A 117 1.97 1.62 6.03
C GLN A 117 2.83 1.30 7.26
N LYS A 118 2.94 2.24 8.20
CA LYS A 118 3.67 2.04 9.46
C LYS A 118 3.12 0.85 10.26
N LEU A 119 1.79 0.74 10.39
CA LEU A 119 1.13 -0.38 11.06
C LEU A 119 1.39 -1.72 10.36
N PHE A 120 1.45 -1.74 9.02
CA PHE A 120 1.80 -2.95 8.28
C PHE A 120 3.25 -3.36 8.49
N ASP A 121 4.17 -2.41 8.51
CA ASP A 121 5.59 -2.67 8.73
C ASP A 121 5.84 -3.16 10.16
N GLU A 122 5.18 -2.55 11.15
CA GLU A 122 5.21 -3.02 12.56
C GLU A 122 4.67 -4.44 12.69
N ARG A 123 3.51 -4.74 12.07
CA ARG A 123 2.96 -6.11 12.04
C ARG A 123 3.94 -7.10 11.41
N ARG A 124 4.56 -6.72 10.29
CA ARG A 124 5.50 -7.58 9.57
C ARG A 124 6.76 -7.86 10.39
N GLU A 125 7.23 -6.88 11.15
CA GLU A 125 8.36 -7.06 12.07
C GLU A 125 7.98 -8.02 13.20
N GLN A 126 6.83 -7.80 13.83
CA GLN A 126 6.32 -8.67 14.90
C GLN A 126 6.09 -10.10 14.41
N GLU A 127 5.55 -10.30 13.21
CA GLU A 127 5.42 -11.64 12.62
C GLU A 127 6.77 -12.31 12.38
N ARG A 128 7.78 -11.55 11.94
CA ARG A 128 9.13 -12.07 11.72
C ARG A 128 9.77 -12.48 13.04
N GLU A 129 9.64 -11.65 14.06
CA GLU A 129 10.11 -11.95 15.41
C GLU A 129 9.39 -13.18 15.98
N LEU A 130 8.06 -13.24 15.85
CA LEU A 130 7.25 -14.38 16.29
C LEU A 130 7.72 -15.68 15.63
N ARG A 131 7.93 -15.67 14.30
CA ARG A 131 8.44 -16.85 13.58
C ARG A 131 9.84 -17.24 14.05
N ALA A 132 10.72 -16.27 14.29
CA ALA A 132 12.06 -16.54 14.81
C ALA A 132 12.00 -17.17 16.22
N LEU A 133 11.14 -16.67 17.09
CA LEU A 133 10.91 -17.21 18.43
C LEU A 133 10.30 -18.61 18.38
N GLN A 134 9.31 -18.85 17.52
CA GLN A 134 8.71 -20.17 17.31
C GLN A 134 9.75 -21.21 16.87
N ARG A 135 10.64 -20.84 15.94
CA ARG A 135 11.75 -21.72 15.53
C ARG A 135 12.71 -22.02 16.67
N LYS A 136 13.12 -21.00 17.44
CA LYS A 136 13.97 -21.20 18.62
C LYS A 136 13.30 -22.11 19.66
N LYS A 137 12.00 -21.92 19.91
CA LYS A 137 11.21 -22.77 20.80
C LYS A 137 11.19 -24.22 20.32
N ALA A 138 10.94 -24.46 19.04
CA ALA A 138 10.94 -25.80 18.47
C ALA A 138 12.31 -26.49 18.59
N LEU A 139 13.40 -25.76 18.34
CA LEU A 139 14.76 -26.26 18.55
C LEU A 139 15.02 -26.62 20.01
N MET A 140 14.56 -25.77 20.95
CA MET A 140 14.72 -26.02 22.39
C MET A 140 13.94 -27.26 22.84
N GLN A 141 12.69 -27.41 22.41
CA GLN A 141 11.89 -28.61 22.69
C GLN A 141 12.54 -29.88 22.15
N TYR A 142 13.09 -29.83 20.93
CA TYR A 142 13.81 -30.97 20.36
C TYR A 142 15.09 -31.30 21.15
N ALA A 143 15.84 -30.28 21.59
CA ALA A 143 17.02 -30.45 22.43
C ALA A 143 16.66 -31.04 23.80
N GLU A 144 15.55 -30.61 24.41
CA GLU A 144 15.02 -31.17 25.66
C GLU A 144 14.64 -32.64 25.50
N ALA A 145 13.88 -33.00 24.46
CA ALA A 145 13.51 -34.39 24.19
C ALA A 145 14.74 -35.28 23.97
N LYS A 146 15.76 -34.79 23.27
CA LYS A 146 17.05 -35.50 23.13
C LYS A 146 17.77 -35.65 24.46
N LYS A 147 17.81 -34.59 25.28
CA LYS A 147 18.42 -34.63 26.61
C LYS A 147 17.76 -35.69 27.48
N GLU A 148 16.43 -35.79 27.45
CA GLU A 148 15.68 -36.82 28.16
C GLU A 148 16.01 -38.22 27.65
N HIS A 149 16.06 -38.41 26.33
CA HIS A 149 16.47 -39.69 25.75
C HIS A 149 17.87 -40.11 26.21
N TYR A 150 18.87 -39.23 26.11
CA TYR A 150 20.23 -39.52 26.53
C TYR A 150 20.38 -39.73 28.05
N LYS A 151 19.59 -39.04 28.87
CA LYS A 151 19.54 -39.29 30.33
C LYS A 151 19.16 -40.75 30.65
N LEU A 152 18.24 -41.33 29.88
CA LEU A 152 17.86 -42.74 30.05
C LEU A 152 18.99 -43.68 29.60
N LEU A 153 19.68 -43.33 28.52
CA LEU A 153 20.82 -44.10 27.99
C LEU A 153 22.03 -44.11 28.92
N ARG A 154 22.18 -43.10 29.80
CA ARG A 154 23.28 -43.00 30.78
C ARG A 154 23.43 -44.25 31.66
N ASN A 155 22.32 -44.96 31.89
CA ASN A 155 22.30 -46.17 32.72
C ASN A 155 22.80 -47.42 31.98
N PHE A 156 23.12 -47.32 30.69
CA PHE A 156 23.51 -48.46 29.86
C PHE A 156 24.98 -48.39 29.44
N ILE A 157 25.60 -49.56 29.28
CA ILE A 157 26.95 -49.70 28.77
C ILE A 157 26.89 -49.70 27.23
N GLN A 158 27.65 -48.80 26.61
CA GLN A 158 27.81 -48.69 25.16
C GLN A 158 28.84 -49.68 24.61
N THR A 159 28.50 -50.38 23.53
CA THR A 159 29.46 -51.22 22.78
C THR A 159 30.31 -50.40 21.80
N GLN A 160 31.50 -50.91 21.47
CA GLN A 160 32.40 -50.28 20.49
C GLN A 160 32.01 -50.56 19.01
N THR A 161 31.00 -51.40 18.79
CA THR A 161 30.55 -51.80 17.45
C THR A 161 29.74 -50.70 16.76
N LYS A 162 29.65 -50.75 15.42
CA LYS A 162 28.74 -49.92 14.63
C LYS A 162 27.70 -50.84 13.98
N PRO A 163 26.41 -50.76 14.31
CA PRO A 163 25.77 -49.81 15.23
C PRO A 163 26.14 -50.04 16.71
N THR A 164 26.14 -48.96 17.48
CA THR A 164 26.39 -49.00 18.93
C THR A 164 25.19 -49.59 19.63
N LEU A 165 25.43 -50.62 20.45
CA LEU A 165 24.40 -51.27 21.24
C LEU A 165 24.53 -50.85 22.71
N PHE A 166 23.39 -50.74 23.38
CA PHE A 166 23.30 -50.39 24.80
C PHE A 166 22.80 -51.61 25.56
N PHE A 167 23.54 -52.04 26.58
CA PHE A 167 23.15 -53.18 27.41
C PHE A 167 23.44 -52.93 28.88
N VAL A 168 22.76 -53.68 29.75
CA VAL A 168 23.02 -53.72 31.19
C VAL A 168 23.24 -55.19 31.58
N PRO A 169 24.37 -55.53 32.20
CA PRO A 169 24.62 -56.89 32.68
C PRO A 169 23.73 -57.19 33.91
N ALA A 170 23.33 -58.46 34.08
CA ALA A 170 22.49 -58.88 35.21
C ALA A 170 23.16 -58.68 36.59
N LYS A 171 24.49 -58.72 36.65
CA LYS A 171 25.30 -58.39 37.84
C LYS A 171 26.49 -57.56 37.41
N HIS A 172 26.76 -56.47 38.13
CA HIS A 172 27.92 -55.63 37.87
C HIS A 172 29.19 -56.23 38.49
N SER A 173 30.21 -56.43 37.64
CA SER A 173 31.60 -56.63 38.04
C SER A 173 32.36 -55.29 38.00
N LEU A 174 33.52 -55.17 38.66
CA LEU A 174 34.35 -53.97 38.65
C LEU A 174 34.61 -53.45 37.22
N ARG A 175 34.93 -54.36 36.30
CA ARG A 175 35.12 -54.04 34.86
C ARG A 175 33.87 -53.43 34.21
N SER A 176 32.67 -53.90 34.58
CA SER A 176 31.43 -53.39 34.02
C SER A 176 31.06 -52.00 34.57
N LEU A 177 31.45 -51.68 35.81
CA LEU A 177 31.26 -50.35 36.41
C LEU A 177 32.19 -49.32 35.75
N GLU A 178 33.42 -49.70 35.43
CA GLU A 178 34.34 -48.86 34.66
C GLU A 178 33.79 -48.56 33.26
N LEU A 179 33.27 -49.59 32.57
CA LEU A 179 32.62 -49.44 31.27
C LEU A 179 31.36 -48.57 31.34
N LEU A 180 30.57 -48.69 32.41
CA LEU A 180 29.40 -47.83 32.63
C LEU A 180 29.82 -46.36 32.77
N LYS A 181 30.84 -46.07 33.58
CA LYS A 181 31.36 -44.70 33.76
C LYS A 181 31.98 -44.15 32.47
N ALA A 182 32.61 -44.99 31.66
CA ALA A 182 33.12 -44.59 30.34
C ALA A 182 31.98 -44.29 29.36
N SER A 183 30.93 -45.12 29.34
CA SER A 183 29.72 -44.92 28.55
C SER A 183 29.00 -43.63 28.91
N GLU A 184 28.82 -43.36 30.19
CA GLU A 184 28.24 -42.13 30.72
C GLU A 184 28.98 -40.88 30.19
N LYS A 185 30.31 -40.85 30.29
CA LYS A 185 31.12 -39.75 29.77
C LYS A 185 30.99 -39.59 28.25
N ALA A 186 30.91 -40.70 27.52
CA ALA A 186 30.73 -40.65 26.07
C ALA A 186 29.36 -40.07 25.68
N ILE A 187 28.31 -40.45 26.42
CA ILE A 187 26.95 -39.92 26.23
C ILE A 187 26.88 -38.43 26.58
N ASP A 188 27.47 -38.02 27.70
CA ASP A 188 27.52 -36.60 28.11
C ASP A 188 28.28 -35.75 27.08
N GLY A 189 29.37 -36.27 26.52
CA GLY A 189 30.11 -35.63 25.43
C GLY A 189 29.27 -35.50 24.15
N MET A 190 28.54 -36.54 23.76
CA MET A 190 27.62 -36.50 22.61
C MET A 190 26.46 -35.51 22.82
N LEU A 191 25.93 -35.45 24.04
CA LEU A 191 24.84 -34.56 24.43
C LEU A 191 25.26 -33.10 24.28
N LEU A 192 26.42 -32.71 24.83
CA LEU A 192 26.95 -31.35 24.72
C LEU A 192 27.15 -30.92 23.26
N VAL A 193 27.84 -31.75 22.47
CA VAL A 193 28.08 -31.46 21.03
C VAL A 193 26.75 -31.34 20.26
N SER A 194 25.77 -32.19 20.57
CA SER A 194 24.48 -32.17 19.89
C SER A 194 23.65 -30.93 20.21
N ILE A 195 23.68 -30.44 21.46
CA ILE A 195 22.95 -29.24 21.90
C ILE A 195 23.62 -27.99 21.31
N ASP A 196 24.95 -27.92 21.35
CA ASP A 196 25.70 -26.77 20.82
C ASP A 196 25.48 -26.59 19.31
N LEU A 197 25.46 -27.69 18.54
CA LEU A 197 25.15 -27.66 17.11
C LEU A 197 23.71 -27.23 16.80
N LEU A 198 22.75 -27.55 17.68
CA LEU A 198 21.34 -27.19 17.49
C LEU A 198 21.02 -25.75 17.88
N LEU A 199 21.68 -25.21 18.91
CA LEU A 199 21.49 -23.82 19.35
C LEU A 199 22.38 -22.82 18.58
N PHE A 200 23.58 -23.23 18.16
CA PHE A 200 24.58 -22.35 17.54
C PHE A 200 25.14 -22.94 16.23
N PRO A 201 24.35 -22.96 15.14
CA PRO A 201 24.73 -23.61 13.88
C PRO A 201 25.91 -22.94 13.12
N GLY A 202 26.58 -21.93 13.69
CA GLY A 202 27.70 -21.22 13.04
C GLY A 202 28.98 -21.12 13.88
N HIS A 203 29.04 -21.69 15.08
CA HIS A 203 30.12 -21.44 16.03
C HIS A 203 31.09 -22.62 16.27
N THR A 204 31.06 -23.66 15.41
CA THR A 204 32.00 -24.78 15.55
C THR A 204 33.34 -24.44 14.91
N LYS A 205 34.29 -23.97 15.72
CA LYS A 205 35.70 -23.88 15.37
C LYS A 205 36.26 -25.29 15.15
N GLY A 206 36.53 -25.63 13.88
CA GLY A 206 37.52 -26.64 13.50
C GLY A 206 37.14 -28.12 13.59
N HIS A 207 37.29 -28.79 12.44
CA HIS A 207 37.87 -30.14 12.26
C HIS A 207 37.06 -31.42 12.49
N PHE A 208 35.75 -31.40 12.79
CA PHE A 208 34.95 -32.65 12.81
C PHE A 208 33.56 -32.53 12.12
N ALA A 209 33.46 -31.75 11.04
CA ALA A 209 32.28 -31.77 10.18
C ALA A 209 32.33 -33.00 9.25
N SER A 210 32.06 -34.17 9.81
CA SER A 210 31.72 -35.39 9.04
C SER A 210 30.46 -35.12 8.23
N VAL A 211 30.44 -35.54 6.96
CA VAL A 211 29.31 -35.41 6.01
C VAL A 211 27.95 -35.84 6.60
N PHE A 212 27.96 -36.68 7.64
CA PHE A 212 26.79 -37.09 8.42
C PHE A 212 26.07 -35.94 9.16
N THR A 213 26.78 -34.90 9.59
CA THR A 213 26.20 -33.78 10.36
C THR A 213 25.40 -32.82 9.49
N ILE A 214 25.85 -32.55 8.26
CA ILE A 214 25.15 -31.68 7.30
C ILE A 214 23.84 -32.33 6.84
N GLU A 215 23.83 -33.64 6.58
CA GLU A 215 22.61 -34.37 6.24
C GLU A 215 21.60 -34.40 7.39
N THR A 216 22.06 -34.50 8.63
CA THR A 216 21.17 -34.51 9.81
C THR A 216 20.51 -33.14 10.00
N VAL A 217 21.27 -32.04 9.84
CA VAL A 217 20.72 -30.68 9.88
C VAL A 217 19.75 -30.46 8.71
N ARG A 218 20.07 -30.93 7.49
CA ARG A 218 19.16 -30.91 6.34
C ARG A 218 17.87 -31.70 6.59
N ARG A 219 17.96 -32.91 7.16
CA ARG A 219 16.78 -33.73 7.49
C ARG A 219 15.91 -33.09 8.57
N VAL A 220 16.51 -32.51 9.61
CA VAL A 220 15.74 -31.77 10.64
C VAL A 220 15.08 -30.54 10.01
N PHE A 221 15.75 -29.83 9.12
CA PHE A 221 15.16 -28.69 8.39
C PHE A 221 13.98 -29.13 7.50
N LEU A 222 14.10 -30.26 6.80
CA LEU A 222 13.02 -30.86 5.99
C LEU A 222 11.83 -31.30 6.84
N VAL A 223 12.07 -32.02 7.95
CA VAL A 223 11.01 -32.47 8.86
C VAL A 223 10.31 -31.29 9.55
N MET A 224 11.05 -30.23 9.88
CA MET A 224 10.48 -28.97 10.39
C MET A 224 9.61 -28.27 9.34
N SER A 225 10.02 -28.28 8.06
CA SER A 225 9.23 -27.71 6.96
C SER A 225 7.93 -28.48 6.70
N ASP A 226 7.95 -29.81 6.88
CA ASP A 226 6.75 -30.66 6.78
C ASP A 226 5.81 -30.44 7.97
N TYR A 227 6.34 -30.18 9.17
CA TYR A 227 5.53 -29.81 10.33
C TYR A 227 4.90 -28.43 10.19
N GLU A 228 5.62 -27.42 9.69
CA GLU A 228 5.05 -26.09 9.40
C GLU A 228 3.93 -26.20 8.34
N SER A 229 4.10 -27.05 7.33
CA SER A 229 3.07 -27.32 6.30
C SER A 229 1.82 -27.98 6.89
N LYS A 230 1.99 -28.95 7.81
CA LYS A 230 0.87 -29.59 8.52
C LYS A 230 0.15 -28.66 9.49
N VAL A 231 0.88 -27.80 10.21
CA VAL A 231 0.31 -26.80 11.12
C VAL A 231 -0.46 -25.72 10.34
N LEU A 232 0.06 -25.28 9.19
CA LEU A 232 -0.66 -24.40 8.27
C LEU A 232 -1.94 -25.05 7.72
N MET A 233 -1.88 -26.32 7.33
CA MET A 233 -3.06 -27.07 6.86
C MET A 233 -4.12 -27.23 7.96
N ILE A 234 -3.74 -27.57 9.18
CA ILE A 234 -4.68 -27.66 10.32
C ILE A 234 -5.31 -26.29 10.62
N SER A 235 -4.51 -25.22 10.60
CA SER A 235 -5.02 -23.86 10.82
C SER A 235 -5.96 -23.36 9.71
N TYR A 236 -5.76 -23.83 8.46
CA TYR A 236 -6.66 -23.57 7.34
C TYR A 236 -7.96 -24.34 7.49
N GLN A 237 -7.90 -25.63 7.84
CA GLN A 237 -9.08 -26.46 8.12
C GLN A 237 -9.94 -25.88 9.26
N GLN A 238 -9.30 -25.39 10.34
CA GLN A 238 -9.99 -24.75 11.46
C GLN A 238 -10.72 -23.47 11.01
N ARG A 239 -10.06 -22.64 10.20
CA ARG A 239 -10.62 -21.38 9.68
C ARG A 239 -11.77 -21.61 8.69
N VAL A 240 -11.70 -22.68 7.89
CA VAL A 240 -12.81 -23.09 7.01
C VAL A 240 -14.00 -23.60 7.84
N SER A 241 -13.75 -24.28 8.97
CA SER A 241 -14.80 -24.76 9.88
C SER A 241 -15.49 -23.61 10.64
N ASP A 242 -14.73 -22.60 11.08
CA ASP A 242 -15.27 -21.43 11.79
C ASP A 242 -16.08 -20.49 10.87
N VAL A 243 -15.75 -20.44 9.58
CA VAL A 243 -16.51 -19.68 8.57
C VAL A 243 -17.79 -20.41 8.16
N GLY A 244 -17.84 -21.74 8.28
CA GLY A 244 -19.04 -22.55 8.01
C GLY A 244 -20.12 -22.49 9.09
N LEU A 245 -19.79 -22.07 10.32
CA LEU A 245 -20.74 -22.01 11.45
C LEU A 245 -21.44 -20.66 11.61
N ASN A 246 -21.07 -19.64 10.84
CA ASN A 246 -21.67 -18.29 10.90
C ASN A 246 -22.60 -17.97 9.71
N GLY A 247 -22.96 -18.98 8.91
CA GLY A 247 -23.79 -18.83 7.70
C GLY A 247 -25.21 -19.38 7.80
N GLU A 248 -25.62 -19.94 8.94
CA GLU A 248 -26.99 -20.38 9.20
C GLU A 248 -27.54 -19.66 10.44
N ASN A 249 -28.08 -18.46 10.21
CA ASN A 249 -29.24 -17.87 10.90
C ASN A 249 -29.63 -16.56 10.21
#